data_AF-A0A2D8ERY4-F1
#
_entry.id   AF-A0A2D8ERY4-F1
#
_cell.length_a   1.000
_cell.length_b   1.000
_cell.length_c   1.000
_cell.angle_alpha   90.00
_cell.angle_beta   90.00
_cell.angle_gamma   90.00
#
_symmetry.space_group_name_H-M   'P 1'
#
loop_
_entity.id
_entity.type
_entity.pdbx_description
1 polymer ?
#
loop_
_entity_poly.entity_id
_entity_poly.type
_entity_poly.pdbx_seq_one_letter_code
_entity_poly.pdbx_strand_id
1 'polypeptide(L)'
;MSKPKKKFAETTVGKLLFGAASIANPALGNVLKGVTSPAEAIAAIGKSDASSDDKIKLQQLIYEQQNKEMESITSRWQADSASDSWLSKNVRPLVLVWCIVIFSLAGLLDSVDSIPFHIGETWNDTFEKVMMAVVLAYFGGRSGEKVTSIFKK
;
A
#
# COMPACT_ATOMS: atom_id res chain seq x y z
N MET A 1 -4.56 -22.06 -13.60
CA MET A 1 -5.27 -23.03 -12.73
C MET A 1 -5.63 -22.36 -11.41
N SER A 2 -6.90 -22.02 -11.21
CA SER A 2 -7.38 -21.38 -9.97
C SER A 2 -7.46 -22.44 -8.87
N LYS A 3 -6.63 -22.30 -7.82
CA LYS A 3 -6.70 -23.20 -6.64
C LYS A 3 -8.05 -22.98 -5.94
N PRO A 4 -8.82 -24.04 -5.63
CA PRO A 4 -10.13 -23.89 -5.00
C PRO A 4 -10.00 -23.21 -3.63
N LYS A 5 -10.86 -22.21 -3.37
CA LYS A 5 -10.92 -21.48 -2.09
C LYS A 5 -11.14 -22.49 -0.95
N LYS A 6 -10.20 -22.57 -0.01
CA LYS A 6 -10.30 -23.46 1.17
C LYS A 6 -11.52 -23.05 2.00
N LYS A 7 -12.30 -24.06 2.42
CA LYS A 7 -13.48 -23.84 3.28
C LYS A 7 -13.02 -23.34 4.65
N PHE A 8 -13.77 -22.42 5.25
CA PHE A 8 -13.42 -21.75 6.51
C PHE A 8 -13.08 -22.74 7.65
N ALA A 9 -13.79 -23.86 7.73
CA ALA A 9 -13.54 -24.96 8.67
C ALA A 9 -12.13 -25.58 8.58
N GLU A 10 -11.44 -25.45 7.43
CA GLU A 10 -10.10 -26.01 7.22
C GLU A 10 -8.98 -25.02 7.53
N THR A 11 -9.31 -23.75 7.79
CA THR A 11 -8.34 -22.75 8.20
C THR A 11 -7.90 -23.01 9.65
N THR A 12 -6.67 -22.62 10.02
CA THR A 12 -6.15 -22.77 11.39
C THR A 12 -7.09 -22.14 12.41
N VAL A 13 -7.72 -21.02 12.05
CA VAL A 13 -8.73 -20.31 12.82
C VAL A 13 -10.04 -21.10 12.89
N GLY A 14 -10.50 -21.63 11.75
CA GLY A 14 -11.67 -22.51 11.68
C GLY A 14 -11.53 -23.74 12.57
N LYS A 15 -10.37 -24.41 12.58
CA LYS A 15 -10.12 -25.58 13.45
C LYS A 15 -10.13 -25.23 14.93
N LEU A 16 -9.62 -24.05 15.31
CA LEU A 16 -9.58 -23.57 16.68
C LEU A 16 -10.97 -23.21 17.20
N LEU A 17 -11.76 -22.50 16.37
CA LEU A 17 -13.15 -22.18 16.66
C LEU A 17 -14.04 -23.43 16.66
N PHE A 18 -13.78 -24.37 15.75
CA PHE A 18 -14.47 -25.66 15.72
C PHE A 18 -14.17 -26.50 16.96
N GLY A 19 -12.90 -26.54 17.38
CA GLY A 19 -12.45 -27.21 18.60
C GLY A 19 -13.14 -26.63 19.83
N ALA A 20 -13.08 -25.31 20.01
CA ALA A 20 -13.73 -24.64 21.13
C ALA A 20 -15.26 -24.82 21.14
N ALA A 21 -15.91 -24.70 19.98
CA ALA A 21 -17.36 -24.86 19.86
C ALA A 21 -17.82 -26.31 20.07
N SER A 22 -17.03 -27.30 19.62
CA SER A 22 -17.33 -28.72 19.81
C SER A 22 -17.20 -29.17 21.28
N ILE A 23 -16.32 -28.51 22.04
CA ILE A 23 -16.15 -28.75 23.49
C ILE A 23 -17.29 -28.10 24.29
N ALA A 24 -17.79 -26.93 23.85
CA ALA A 24 -18.87 -26.22 24.54
C ALA A 24 -20.28 -26.78 24.20
N ASN A 25 -20.58 -27.06 22.93
CA ASN A 25 -21.85 -27.68 22.53
C ASN A 25 -21.76 -28.29 21.10
N PRO A 26 -21.95 -29.61 20.92
CA PRO A 26 -21.85 -30.27 19.61
C PRO A 26 -22.84 -29.75 18.55
N ALA A 27 -23.96 -29.14 18.96
CA ALA A 27 -24.90 -28.48 18.04
C ALA A 27 -24.30 -27.20 17.41
N LEU A 28 -23.55 -26.41 18.20
CA LEU A 28 -22.87 -25.19 17.73
C LEU A 28 -21.69 -25.52 16.80
N GLY A 29 -21.00 -26.63 17.06
CA GLY A 29 -20.00 -27.19 16.14
C GLY A 29 -20.61 -27.47 14.76
N ASN A 30 -21.78 -28.10 14.69
CA ASN A 30 -22.41 -28.40 13.39
C ASN A 30 -22.92 -27.15 12.66
N VAL A 31 -23.35 -26.11 13.38
CA VAL A 31 -23.77 -24.84 12.78
C VAL A 31 -22.58 -24.07 12.20
N LEU A 32 -21.44 -24.03 12.91
CA LEU A 32 -20.22 -23.35 12.47
C LEU A 32 -19.48 -24.06 11.31
N LYS A 33 -19.79 -25.34 11.06
CA LYS A 33 -19.20 -26.17 9.99
C LYS A 33 -19.56 -25.68 8.58
N GLY A 34 -20.67 -24.95 8.45
CA GLY A 34 -21.22 -24.48 7.17
C GLY A 34 -21.00 -23.01 6.87
N VAL A 35 -20.42 -22.24 7.78
CA VAL A 35 -20.43 -20.77 7.72
C VAL A 35 -19.16 -20.24 7.08
N THR A 36 -19.30 -19.32 6.12
CA THR A 36 -18.18 -18.81 5.32
C THR A 36 -17.76 -17.38 5.66
N SER A 37 -18.55 -16.66 6.47
CA SER A 37 -18.23 -15.29 6.90
C SER A 37 -18.61 -14.99 8.36
N PRO A 38 -17.93 -14.02 9.01
CA PRO A 38 -18.26 -13.58 10.37
C PRO A 38 -19.71 -13.10 10.55
N ALA A 39 -20.29 -12.45 9.54
CA ALA A 39 -21.68 -11.98 9.56
C ALA A 39 -22.68 -13.14 9.56
N GLU A 40 -22.37 -14.19 8.80
CA GLU A 40 -23.18 -15.40 8.68
C GLU A 40 -23.07 -16.24 9.97
N ALA A 41 -21.94 -16.16 10.69
CA ALA A 41 -21.73 -16.81 11.99
C ALA A 41 -22.56 -16.13 13.07
N ILE A 42 -22.59 -14.80 13.09
CA ILE A 42 -23.43 -14.01 14.00
C ILE A 42 -24.92 -14.30 13.76
N ALA A 43 -25.35 -14.40 12.50
CA ALA A 43 -26.74 -14.72 12.14
C ALA A 43 -27.15 -16.16 12.55
N ALA A 44 -26.23 -17.12 12.42
CA ALA A 44 -26.47 -18.50 12.81
C ALA A 44 -26.46 -18.69 14.34
N ILE A 45 -25.59 -17.95 15.06
CA ILE A 45 -25.58 -17.88 16.53
C ILE A 45 -26.88 -17.26 17.05
N GLY A 46 -27.37 -16.18 16.40
CA GLY A 46 -28.65 -15.57 16.72
C GLY A 46 -29.84 -16.53 16.63
N LYS A 47 -29.84 -17.42 15.63
CA LYS A 47 -30.88 -18.44 15.38
C LYS A 47 -30.73 -19.74 16.19
N SER A 48 -29.64 -19.91 16.94
CA SER A 48 -29.40 -21.13 17.73
C SER A 48 -30.01 -21.06 19.14
N ASP A 49 -30.44 -22.21 19.70
CA ASP A 49 -30.95 -22.35 21.08
C ASP A 49 -29.84 -22.34 22.15
N ALA A 50 -28.80 -21.51 21.96
CA ALA A 50 -27.73 -21.34 22.94
C ALA A 50 -28.09 -20.29 24.01
N SER A 51 -27.53 -20.43 25.21
CA SER A 51 -27.67 -19.46 26.30
C SER A 51 -27.23 -18.05 25.88
N SER A 52 -27.96 -17.02 26.32
CA SER A 52 -27.71 -15.62 25.96
C SER A 52 -26.28 -15.15 26.24
N ASP A 53 -25.66 -15.67 27.30
CA ASP A 53 -24.29 -15.31 27.69
C ASP A 53 -23.24 -15.84 26.71
N ASP A 54 -23.45 -17.04 26.15
CA ASP A 54 -22.53 -17.63 25.17
C ASP A 54 -22.64 -16.92 23.82
N LYS A 55 -23.85 -16.45 23.45
CA LYS A 55 -24.05 -15.63 22.25
C LYS A 55 -23.30 -14.30 22.34
N ILE A 56 -23.36 -13.62 23.48
CA ILE A 56 -22.67 -12.35 23.72
C ILE A 56 -21.15 -12.54 23.67
N LYS A 57 -20.62 -13.55 24.35
CA LYS A 57 -19.18 -13.86 24.32
C LYS A 57 -18.69 -14.19 22.91
N LEU A 58 -19.44 -14.97 22.14
CA LEU A 58 -19.08 -15.30 20.76
C LEU A 58 -19.13 -14.07 19.84
N GLN A 59 -20.14 -13.21 19.98
CA GLN A 59 -20.21 -11.95 19.23
C GLN A 59 -19.04 -11.02 19.55
N GLN A 60 -18.67 -10.93 20.83
CA GLN A 60 -17.54 -10.11 21.28
C GLN A 60 -16.20 -10.64 20.75
N LEU A 61 -15.99 -11.96 20.79
CA LEU A 61 -14.81 -12.60 20.21
C LEU A 61 -14.71 -12.38 18.69
N ILE A 62 -15.84 -12.45 17.98
CA ILE A 62 -15.89 -12.18 16.53
C ILE A 62 -15.54 -10.70 16.25
N TYR A 63 -16.02 -9.78 17.08
CA TYR A 63 -15.77 -8.35 16.92
C TYR A 63 -14.30 -7.99 17.22
N GLU A 64 -13.74 -8.51 18.30
CA GLU A 64 -12.32 -8.34 18.65
C GLU A 64 -11.40 -8.87 17.55
N GLN A 65 -11.75 -10.03 16.97
CA GLN A 65 -11.00 -10.61 15.86
C GLN A 65 -11.04 -9.72 14.60
N GLN A 66 -12.22 -9.18 14.25
CA GLN A 66 -12.35 -8.26 13.11
C GLN A 66 -11.54 -6.97 13.33
N ASN A 67 -11.57 -6.40 14.53
CA ASN A 67 -10.76 -5.21 14.85
C ASN A 67 -9.26 -5.49 14.70
N LYS A 68 -8.79 -6.62 15.23
CA LYS A 68 -7.39 -7.01 15.13
C LYS A 68 -6.93 -7.23 13.68
N GLU A 69 -7.79 -7.81 12.84
CA GLU A 69 -7.53 -7.95 11.41
C GLU A 69 -7.47 -6.59 10.71
N MET A 70 -8.41 -5.68 11.00
CA MET A 70 -8.38 -4.31 10.45
C MET A 70 -7.14 -3.52 10.91
N GLU A 71 -6.73 -3.65 12.17
CA GLU A 71 -5.50 -3.05 12.68
C GLU A 71 -4.26 -3.62 11.99
N SER A 72 -4.21 -4.92 11.72
CA SER A 72 -3.11 -5.54 10.96
C SER A 72 -3.03 -5.05 9.51
N ILE A 73 -4.18 -4.78 8.89
CA ILE A 73 -4.25 -4.20 7.54
C ILE A 73 -3.77 -2.74 7.58
N THR A 74 -4.26 -1.97 8.55
CA THR A 74 -3.91 -0.55 8.71
C THR A 74 -2.43 -0.37 9.02
N SER A 75 -1.86 -1.20 9.91
CA SER A 75 -0.42 -1.17 10.21
C SER A 75 0.43 -1.55 9.01
N ARG A 76 -0.01 -2.51 8.17
CA ARG A 76 0.67 -2.82 6.91
C ARG A 76 0.63 -1.66 5.92
N TRP A 77 -0.50 -0.97 5.82
CA TRP A 77 -0.63 0.22 4.98
C TRP A 77 0.21 1.39 5.51
N GLN A 78 0.25 1.59 6.83
CA GLN A 78 1.13 2.58 7.46
C GLN A 78 2.60 2.25 7.25
N ALA A 79 3.00 0.97 7.31
CA ALA A 79 4.37 0.55 7.03
C ALA A 79 4.74 0.77 5.55
N ASP A 80 3.85 0.43 4.62
CA ASP A 80 4.04 0.69 3.18
C ASP A 80 4.14 2.20 2.89
N SER A 81 3.33 3.04 3.56
CA SER A 81 3.43 4.51 3.43
C SER A 81 4.62 5.13 4.18
N ALA A 82 5.10 4.50 5.27
CA ALA A 82 6.28 4.96 6.00
C ALA A 82 7.59 4.73 5.22
N SER A 83 7.56 3.93 4.15
CA SER A 83 8.66 3.81 3.18
C SER A 83 8.95 5.12 2.41
N ASP A 84 8.13 6.16 2.55
CA ASP A 84 8.39 7.50 2.02
C ASP A 84 9.50 8.21 2.81
N SER A 85 10.73 7.72 2.62
CA SER A 85 11.95 8.33 3.15
C SER A 85 12.11 9.77 2.66
N TRP A 86 12.91 10.57 3.39
CA TRP A 86 13.27 11.93 2.97
C TRP A 86 13.83 11.96 1.54
N LEU A 87 14.60 10.93 1.15
CA LEU A 87 15.16 10.79 -0.19
C LEU A 87 14.07 10.58 -1.25
N SER A 88 13.07 9.73 -0.96
CA SER A 88 11.93 9.48 -1.87
C SER A 88 11.12 10.75 -2.13
N LYS A 89 10.94 11.60 -1.10
CA LYS A 89 10.22 12.88 -1.23
C LYS A 89 11.00 13.94 -2.01
N ASN A 90 12.34 13.87 -1.98
CA ASN A 90 13.23 14.85 -2.59
C ASN A 90 13.94 14.35 -3.85
N VAL A 91 13.63 13.15 -4.35
CA VAL A 91 14.26 12.59 -5.56
C VAL A 91 14.05 13.51 -6.77
N ARG A 92 12.86 14.12 -6.90
CA ARG A 92 12.53 15.01 -8.02
C ARG A 92 13.40 16.29 -8.03
N PRO A 93 13.50 17.08 -6.94
CA PRO A 93 14.43 18.21 -6.90
C PRO A 93 15.90 17.79 -6.93
N LEU A 94 16.28 16.65 -6.35
CA LEU A 94 17.67 16.16 -6.37
C LEU A 94 18.15 15.80 -7.78
N VAL A 95 17.30 15.17 -8.60
CA VAL A 95 17.61 14.87 -10.00
C VAL A 95 17.80 16.16 -10.80
N LEU A 96 17.00 17.20 -10.55
CA LEU A 96 17.15 18.51 -11.20
C LEU A 96 18.50 19.16 -10.86
N VAL A 97 18.88 19.18 -9.58
CA VAL A 97 20.18 19.70 -9.15
C VAL A 97 21.32 18.89 -9.76
N TRP A 98 21.22 17.56 -9.75
CA TRP A 98 22.22 16.68 -10.36
C TRP A 98 22.40 16.94 -11.86
N CYS A 99 21.31 17.07 -12.63
CA CYS A 99 21.36 17.40 -14.05
C CYS A 99 22.09 18.74 -14.29
N ILE A 100 21.76 19.78 -13.52
CA ILE A 100 22.39 21.09 -13.63
C ILE A 100 23.89 21.00 -13.36
N VAL A 101 24.31 20.30 -12.30
CA VAL A 101 25.73 20.16 -11.96
C VAL A 101 26.50 19.41 -13.04
N ILE A 102 25.99 18.27 -13.51
CA ILE A 102 26.68 17.47 -14.54
C ILE A 102 26.77 18.22 -15.86
N PHE A 103 25.73 18.94 -16.27
CA PHE A 103 25.78 19.71 -17.51
C PHE A 103 26.63 20.97 -17.39
N SER A 104 26.68 21.60 -16.22
CA SER A 104 27.59 22.72 -15.97
C SER A 104 29.05 22.25 -16.01
N LEU A 105 29.35 21.07 -15.46
CA LEU A 105 30.67 20.43 -15.56
C LEU A 105 31.00 20.05 -17.01
N ALA A 106 30.06 19.45 -17.74
CA ALA A 106 30.26 19.07 -19.14
C ALA A 106 30.52 20.30 -20.03
N GLY A 107 29.73 21.38 -19.87
CA GLY A 107 29.95 22.63 -20.59
C GLY A 107 31.26 23.32 -20.21
N LEU A 108 31.68 23.25 -18.94
CA LEU A 108 32.98 23.76 -18.51
C LEU A 108 34.13 22.98 -19.15
N LEU A 109 34.05 21.65 -19.18
CA LEU A 109 35.07 20.79 -19.80
C LEU A 109 35.16 20.99 -21.32
N ASP A 110 34.02 21.21 -21.97
CA ASP A 110 33.94 21.52 -23.41
C ASP A 110 34.49 22.92 -23.74
N SER A 111 34.35 23.88 -22.82
CA SER A 111 34.87 25.25 -22.99
C SER A 111 36.37 25.39 -22.71
N VAL A 112 37.02 24.34 -22.20
CA VAL A 112 38.44 24.38 -21.82
C VAL A 112 39.27 23.77 -22.94
N ASP A 113 39.88 24.63 -23.77
CA ASP A 113 40.73 24.23 -24.91
C ASP A 113 41.94 23.34 -24.54
N SER A 114 42.33 23.29 -23.25
CA SER A 114 43.43 22.44 -22.79
C SER A 114 43.05 20.96 -22.61
N ILE A 115 41.77 20.61 -22.71
CA ILE A 115 41.29 19.23 -22.61
C ILE A 115 40.69 18.86 -23.98
N PRO A 116 41.11 17.75 -24.63
CA PRO A 116 40.55 17.32 -25.92
C PRO A 116 39.18 16.66 -25.73
N PHE A 117 38.27 17.35 -25.04
CA PHE A 117 36.90 16.94 -24.82
C PHE A 117 36.00 17.94 -25.55
N HIS A 118 35.47 17.52 -26.70
CA HIS A 118 34.52 18.31 -27.48
C HIS A 118 33.17 17.59 -27.51
N ILE A 119 32.13 18.28 -27.07
CA ILE A 119 30.75 17.84 -27.18
C ILE A 119 30.35 18.01 -28.65
N GLY A 120 30.20 16.90 -29.38
CA GLY A 120 29.72 16.95 -30.76
C GLY A 120 28.37 17.66 -30.88
N GLU A 121 28.11 18.38 -31.98
CA GLU A 121 26.91 19.23 -32.16
C GLU A 121 25.59 18.52 -31.80
N THR A 122 25.45 17.24 -32.11
CA THR A 122 24.26 16.43 -31.79
C THR A 122 24.01 16.34 -30.27
N TRP A 123 25.06 16.30 -29.48
CA TRP A 123 24.97 16.24 -28.02
C TRP A 123 24.56 17.58 -27.42
N ASN A 124 25.03 18.70 -27.98
CA ASN A 124 24.66 20.02 -27.50
C ASN A 124 23.14 20.29 -27.64
N ASP A 125 22.57 20.00 -28.82
CA ASP A 125 21.11 20.07 -29.05
C ASP A 125 20.33 19.12 -28.14
N THR A 126 20.88 17.92 -27.89
CA THR A 126 20.29 16.96 -26.95
C THR A 126 20.30 17.49 -25.52
N PHE A 127 21.41 18.09 -25.06
CA PHE A 127 21.54 18.68 -23.73
C PHE A 127 20.53 19.82 -23.51
N GLU A 128 20.39 20.72 -24.48
CA GLU A 128 19.43 21.82 -24.41
C GLU A 128 17.98 21.30 -24.27
N LYS A 129 17.58 20.36 -25.12
CA LYS A 129 16.23 19.77 -25.10
C LYS A 129 15.94 19.05 -23.79
N VAL A 130 16.90 18.27 -23.29
CA VAL A 130 16.76 17.56 -22.01
C VAL A 130 16.66 18.55 -20.85
N MET A 131 17.45 19.62 -20.84
CA MET A 131 17.37 20.66 -19.81
C MET A 131 16.02 21.35 -19.79
N MET A 132 15.53 21.76 -20.96
CA MET A 132 14.24 22.41 -21.08
C MET A 132 13.12 21.49 -20.59
N ALA A 133 13.15 20.20 -20.95
CA ALA A 133 12.17 19.21 -20.50
C ALA A 133 12.22 18.98 -18.99
N VAL A 134 13.40 18.87 -18.37
CA VAL A 134 13.56 18.63 -16.93
C VAL A 134 13.10 19.84 -16.12
N VAL A 135 13.43 21.06 -16.55
CA VAL A 135 12.99 22.32 -15.92
C VAL A 135 11.47 22.45 -16.04
N LEU A 136 10.90 22.24 -17.22
CA LEU A 136 9.44 22.28 -17.43
C LEU A 136 8.71 21.19 -16.63
N ALA A 137 9.24 19.97 -16.53
CA ALA A 137 8.62 18.91 -15.75
C ALA A 137 8.60 19.24 -14.24
N TYR A 138 9.68 19.83 -13.71
CA TYR A 138 9.74 20.21 -12.30
C TYR A 138 8.83 21.40 -11.99
N PHE A 139 9.00 22.52 -12.69
CA PHE A 139 8.22 23.73 -12.42
C PHE A 139 6.78 23.64 -12.93
N GLY A 140 6.56 22.96 -14.06
CA GLY A 140 5.23 22.68 -14.60
C GLY A 140 4.45 21.70 -13.73
N GLY A 141 5.10 20.65 -13.22
CA GLY A 141 4.49 19.73 -12.25
C GLY A 141 4.08 20.45 -10.96
N ARG A 142 4.95 21.30 -10.41
CA ARG A 142 4.64 22.13 -9.23
C ARG A 142 3.52 23.15 -9.49
N SER A 143 3.48 23.74 -10.68
CA SER A 143 2.43 24.69 -11.06
C SER A 143 1.09 23.98 -11.24
N GLY A 144 1.09 22.80 -11.86
CA GLY A 144 -0.10 21.95 -12.00
C GLY A 144 -0.65 21.49 -10.64
N GLU A 145 0.21 21.01 -9.74
CA GLU A 145 -0.15 20.65 -8.36
C GLU A 145 -0.84 21.83 -7.63
N LYS A 146 -0.31 23.05 -7.80
CA LYS A 146 -0.88 24.27 -7.22
C LYS A 146 -2.23 24.64 -7.85
N VAL A 147 -2.34 24.58 -9.17
CA VAL A 147 -3.57 24.88 -9.90
C VAL A 147 -4.68 23.89 -9.51
N THR A 148 -4.39 22.59 -9.49
CA THR A 148 -5.36 21.58 -9.03
C THR A 148 -5.80 21.80 -7.58
N SER A 149 -4.90 22.23 -6.69
CA SER A 149 -5.26 22.54 -5.30
C SER A 149 -6.19 23.75 -5.15
N ILE A 150 -6.09 24.72 -6.06
CA ILE A 150 -6.96 25.90 -6.10
C ILE A 150 -8.34 25.53 -6.67
N PHE A 151 -8.39 24.72 -7.74
CA PHE A 151 -9.66 24.28 -8.34
C PHE A 151 -10.45 23.28 -7.50
N LYS A 152 -9.78 22.55 -6.59
CA LYS A 152 -10.42 21.57 -5.69
C LYS A 152 -10.96 22.21 -4.40
N LYS A 153 -10.77 23.51 -4.22
CA LYS A 153 -11.21 24.29 -3.06
C LYS A 153 -12.45 25.11 -3.41
#